data_AF-A0A0M0GGE0-F1
#
_entry.id   AF-A0A0M0GGE0-F1
#
_cell.length_a   1.000
_cell.length_b   1.000
_cell.length_c   1.000
_cell.angle_alpha   90.00
_cell.angle_beta   90.00
_cell.angle_gamma   90.00
#
_symmetry.space_group_name_H-M   'P 1'
#
loop_
_entity.id
_entity.type
_entity.pdbx_description
1 polymer ?
#
loop_
_entity_poly.entity_id
_entity_poly.type
_entity_poly.pdbx_seq_one_letter_code
_entity_poly.pdbx_strand_id
1 'polypeptide(L)' 'MKSKNNIKPHCHVCMEEFMMGVDVVMDGTFKGIIHADCNYLPPDEIEDRGKFEDVVMRNQRWFNQFNHVIMH' A
#
# COMPACT_ATOMS: atom_id res chain seq x y z
N MET A 1 16.72 4.71 23.34
CA MET A 1 15.58 4.08 22.64
C MET A 1 15.10 5.07 21.60
N LYS A 2 15.36 4.85 20.31
CA LYS A 2 14.86 5.73 19.24
C LYS A 2 13.34 5.58 19.22
N SER A 3 12.60 6.68 19.35
CA SER A 3 11.16 6.72 19.14
C SER A 3 10.88 6.10 17.78
N LYS A 4 10.16 4.97 17.75
CA LYS A 4 9.59 4.45 16.51
C LYS A 4 8.68 5.57 15.99
N ASN A 5 9.10 6.26 14.92
CA ASN A 5 8.22 7.14 14.19
C ASN A 5 6.96 6.33 13.89
N ASN A 6 5.80 6.85 14.29
CA ASN A 6 4.51 6.21 14.06
C ASN A 6 4.15 6.49 12.60
N ILE A 7 4.82 5.79 11.70
CA ILE A 7 4.71 6.00 10.27
C ILE A 7 3.41 5.36 9.86
N LYS A 8 2.48 6.21 9.43
CA LYS A 8 1.16 5.76 9.02
C LYS A 8 1.17 5.57 7.51
N PRO A 9 0.93 4.35 7.01
CA PRO A 9 0.90 4.11 5.58
C PRO A 9 -0.28 4.87 4.99
N HIS A 10 -0.05 5.54 3.87
CA HIS A 10 -1.03 6.41 3.22
C HIS A 10 -1.01 6.19 1.71
N CYS A 11 -2.15 6.44 1.07
CA CYS A 11 -2.25 6.43 -0.38
C CYS A 11 -1.55 7.66 -0.95
N HIS A 12 -0.59 7.50 -1.86
CA HIS A 12 0.13 8.63 -2.44
C HIS A 12 -0.72 9.48 -3.42
N VAL A 13 -1.94 9.03 -3.75
CA VAL A 13 -2.86 9.74 -4.66
C VAL A 13 -3.72 10.73 -3.89
N CYS A 14 -4.45 10.26 -2.87
CA CYS A 14 -5.30 11.12 -2.04
C CYS A 14 -4.63 11.62 -0.76
N MET A 15 -3.44 11.09 -0.42
CA MET A 15 -2.69 11.38 0.81
C MET A 15 -3.39 10.94 2.11
N GLU A 16 -4.48 10.18 2.00
CA GLU A 16 -5.22 9.65 3.16
C GLU A 16 -4.57 8.35 3.70
N GLU A 17 -4.68 8.14 5.01
CA GLU A 17 -4.15 6.97 5.72
C GLU A 17 -4.90 5.68 5.31
N PHE A 18 -4.18 4.57 5.18
CA PHE A 18 -4.80 3.26 5.02
C PHE A 18 -5.36 2.77 6.36
N MET A 19 -6.68 2.57 6.40
CA MET A 19 -7.38 1.97 7.54
C MET A 19 -7.61 0.47 7.29
N MET A 20 -7.72 -0.32 8.35
CA MET A 20 -8.11 -1.74 8.22
C MET A 20 -9.48 -1.84 7.53
N GLY A 21 -9.63 -2.81 6.61
CA GLY A 21 -10.87 -3.06 5.89
C GLY A 21 -11.14 -2.11 4.70
N VAL A 22 -10.25 -1.17 4.40
CA VAL A 22 -10.36 -0.37 3.17
C VAL A 22 -9.92 -1.21 1.97
N ASP A 23 -10.59 -1.00 0.84
CA ASP A 23 -10.21 -1.65 -0.41
C ASP A 23 -9.03 -0.93 -1.04
N VAL A 24 -8.02 -1.70 -1.42
CA VAL A 24 -6.78 -1.22 -2.02
C VAL A 24 -6.41 -2.03 -3.26
N VAL A 25 -5.57 -1.44 -4.09
CA VAL A 25 -4.88 -2.12 -5.19
C VAL A 25 -3.37 -1.96 -5.03
N MET A 26 -2.64 -2.96 -5.49
CA MET A 26 -1.19 -2.98 -5.53
C MET A 26 -0.72 -2.64 -6.95
N ASP A 27 0.02 -1.54 -7.03
CA ASP A 27 0.59 -1.00 -8.27
C ASP A 27 1.85 -1.79 -8.63
N GLY A 28 1.83 -2.51 -9.76
CA GLY A 28 2.99 -3.26 -10.24
C GLY A 28 4.11 -2.40 -10.81
N THR A 29 3.77 -1.20 -11.31
CA THR A 29 4.68 -0.27 -11.98
C THR A 29 5.49 0.52 -10.96
N PHE A 30 4.83 1.21 -10.02
CA PHE A 30 5.48 2.00 -8.98
C PHE A 30 5.78 1.24 -7.71
N LYS A 31 5.30 -0.01 -7.63
CA LYS A 31 5.50 -0.87 -6.47
C LYS A 31 5.03 -0.21 -5.18
N GLY A 32 3.77 0.21 -5.18
CA GLY A 32 3.07 0.77 -4.02
C GLY A 32 1.67 0.20 -3.80
N ILE A 33 1.03 0.61 -2.71
CA ILE A 33 -0.42 0.42 -2.49
C ILE A 33 -1.12 1.77 -2.74
N ILE A 34 -2.30 1.74 -3.36
CA ILE A 34 -3.23 2.86 -3.43
C ILE A 34 -4.65 2.41 -3.08
N HIS A 35 -5.51 3.34 -2.64
CA HIS A 35 -6.93 3.03 -2.46
C HIS A 35 -7.54 2.57 -3.78
N ALA A 36 -8.45 1.60 -3.72
CA ALA A 36 -9.12 1.10 -4.91
C ALA A 36 -9.90 2.21 -5.64
N ASP A 37 -10.45 3.17 -4.88
CA ASP A 37 -11.16 4.33 -5.43
C ASP A 37 -10.21 5.39 -6.02
N CYS A 38 -8.95 5.38 -5.62
CA CYS A 38 -7.89 6.22 -6.18
C CYS A 38 -7.17 5.56 -7.36
N ASN A 39 -7.57 4.34 -7.74
CA ASN A 39 -6.90 3.58 -8.76
C ASN A 39 -7.07 4.24 -10.15
N TYR A 40 -5.97 4.73 -10.70
CA TYR A 40 -5.88 5.21 -12.08
C TYR A 40 -5.17 4.21 -13.00
N LEU A 41 -4.75 3.05 -12.48
CA LEU A 41 -3.99 2.05 -13.21
C LEU A 41 -4.90 1.20 -14.11
N PRO A 42 -4.45 0.83 -15.31
CA PRO A 42 -5.14 -0.14 -16.13
C PRO A 42 -5.06 -1.55 -15.49
N PRO A 43 -6.00 -2.47 -15.76
CA PRO A 43 -6.10 -3.76 -15.05
C PRO A 43 -4.86 -4.65 -15.14
N ASP A 44 -4.07 -4.52 -16.19
CA ASP A 44 -2.81 -5.23 -16.43
C ASP A 44 -1.63 -4.72 -15.58
N GLU A 45 -1.75 -3.52 -15.01
CA GLU A 45 -0.77 -2.95 -14.08
C GLU A 45 -1.13 -3.19 -12.60
N ILE A 46 -2.26 -3.85 -12.32
CA ILE A 46 -2.68 -4.20 -10.96
C ILE A 46 -2.14 -5.59 -10.61
N GLU A 47 -1.20 -5.66 -9.67
CA GLU A 47 -0.60 -6.94 -9.21
C GLU A 47 -1.49 -7.68 -8.20
N ASP A 48 -2.21 -6.94 -7.36
CA ASP A 48 -3.09 -7.51 -6.33
C ASP A 48 -4.22 -6.51 -5.97
N ARG A 49 -5.33 -7.01 -5.44
CA ARG A 49 -6.47 -6.21 -4.98
C ARG A 49 -7.15 -6.87 -3.78
N GLY A 50 -7.67 -6.06 -2.88
CA GLY A 50 -8.54 -6.53 -1.80
C GLY A 50 -8.48 -5.61 -0.59
N LYS A 51 -8.78 -6.16 0.58
CA LYS A 51 -8.64 -5.44 1.84
C LYS A 51 -7.17 -5.18 2.14
N PHE A 52 -6.89 -4.00 2.69
CA PHE A 52 -5.52 -3.54 2.96
C PHE A 52 -4.69 -4.58 3.72
N GLU A 53 -5.22 -5.11 4.82
CA GLU A 53 -4.57 -6.12 5.63
C GLU A 53 -4.27 -7.41 4.85
N ASP A 54 -5.19 -7.84 4.00
CA ASP A 54 -5.05 -9.07 3.24
C ASP A 54 -3.97 -8.92 2.15
N VAL A 55 -3.96 -7.78 1.46
CA VAL A 55 -2.93 -7.44 0.47
C VAL A 55 -1.56 -7.34 1.14
N VAL A 56 -1.47 -6.71 2.31
CA VAL A 56 -0.22 -6.65 3.09
C VAL A 56 0.24 -8.04 3.52
N MET A 57 -0.66 -8.90 4.00
CA MET A 57 -0.32 -10.26 4.42
C MET A 57 0.15 -11.14 3.27
N ARG A 58 -0.48 -11.05 2.08
CA ARG A 58 -0.07 -11.83 0.91
C ARG A 58 1.28 -11.39 0.36
N ASN A 59 1.59 -10.09 0.44
CA ASN A 59 2.76 -9.49 -0.20
C ASN A 59 3.86 -9.06 0.79
N GLN A 60 3.91 -9.65 1.99
CA GLN A 60 4.89 -9.29 3.04
C GLN A 60 6.35 -9.27 2.54
N ARG A 61 6.75 -10.24 1.70
CA ARG A 61 8.11 -10.30 1.14
C ARG A 61 8.45 -9.08 0.30
N TRP A 62 7.47 -8.60 -0.46
CA TRP A 62 7.61 -7.45 -1.33
C TRP A 62 7.70 -6.17 -0.49
N PHE A 63 6.85 -6.01 0.53
CA PHE A 63 6.93 -4.84 1.43
C PHE A 63 8.28 -4.76 2.16
N ASN A 64 8.85 -5.90 2.54
CA ASN A 64 10.19 -5.94 3.13
C ASN A 64 11.30 -5.47 2.18
N GLN A 65 11.11 -5.58 0.86
CA GLN A 65 12.08 -5.16 -0.15
C GLN A 65 11.91 -3.69 -0.57
N PHE A 66 10.67 -3.19 -0.62
CA PHE A 66 10.32 -1.85 -1.13
C PHE A 66 9.94 -0.87 -0.02
N ASN A 67 10.46 -1.09 1.20
CA ASN A 67 10.08 -0.46 2.46
C ASN A 67 10.40 1.05 2.61
N HIS A 68 10.31 1.83 1.54
CA HIS A 68 10.30 3.30 1.60
C HIS A 68 8.88 3.88 1.78
N VAL A 69 7.82 3.08 1.53
CA VAL A 69 6.42 3.54 1.57
C VAL A 69 5.75 3.31 2.94
N ILE A 70 6.33 2.45 3.79
CA ILE A 70 5.79 2.12 5.13
C ILE A 70 6.68 2.67 6.26
N MET A 71 7.91 3.12 5.97
CA MET A 71 8.86 3.56 7.00
C MET A 71 9.65 4.85 6.66
N HIS A 72 9.00 6.02 6.62
CA HIS A 72 9.64 7.30 6.94
C HIS A 72 8.88 8.16 7.96
#